data_AF-A0AAV4XDY5-F1
#
_entry.id   AF-A0AAV4XDY5-F1
#
_cell.length_a   1.000
_cell.length_b   1.000
_cell.length_c   1.000
_cell.angle_alpha   90.00
_cell.angle_beta   90.00
_cell.angle_gamma   90.00
#
_symmetry.space_group_name_H-M   'P 1'
#
loop_
_entity.id
_entity.type
_entity.pdbx_description
1 polymer ?
#
loop_
_entity_poly.entity_id
_entity_poly.type
_entity_poly.pdbx_seq_one_letter_code
_entity_poly.pdbx_strand_id
1 'polypeptide(L)'
;MFILTTTNIRGNVDSVSETIIFEYFNRISHSNVSQILQPFINMSTDAMFVACNDMTVHSYAATGAPVHMYTFEYRGENSMVEIQYGTPVAYFDPGVSHGDELLYLFSLDVEGLRQPSLLDNLVSGRVVSLWTDFAKFGEAPQFINYEYPRWEPYKPENQAYYRIERDLKSGTFYKQRAVDMWTRHLPSLAGMTTPTNSPLTQSKHSESLYRTLAWAMVSVSIALLVVVIVLLVVLYNQKRSQSFKANTENQSRLSGSTLY
;
A
#
# COMPACT_ATOMS: atom_id res chain seq x y z
N MET A 1 3.34 11.45 -11.67
CA MET A 1 3.25 12.88 -12.02
C MET A 1 4.23 13.67 -11.15
N PHE A 2 5.54 13.51 -11.36
CA PHE A 2 6.60 14.13 -10.55
C PHE A 2 7.60 14.96 -11.38
N ILE A 3 7.37 15.13 -12.70
CA ILE A 3 8.38 15.66 -13.64
C ILE A 3 7.94 16.93 -14.40
N LEU A 4 6.71 17.43 -14.25
CA LEU A 4 6.19 18.49 -15.15
C LEU A 4 6.18 19.93 -14.61
N THR A 5 7.05 20.28 -13.65
CA THR A 5 7.20 21.68 -13.19
C THR A 5 8.67 22.12 -13.14
N THR A 6 9.42 21.95 -14.24
CA THR A 6 10.85 22.31 -14.32
C THR A 6 11.15 23.67 -14.92
N THR A 7 10.15 24.48 -15.31
CA THR A 7 10.43 25.71 -16.06
C THR A 7 10.66 26.98 -15.22
N ASN A 8 10.55 26.92 -13.88
CA ASN A 8 10.80 28.09 -13.02
C ASN A 8 11.75 27.84 -11.83
N ILE A 9 12.48 26.72 -11.79
CA ILE A 9 13.46 26.43 -10.72
C ILE A 9 14.78 27.23 -10.92
N ARG A 10 14.93 27.92 -12.06
CA ARG A 10 16.18 28.56 -12.48
C ARG A 10 16.72 29.64 -11.54
N GLY A 11 15.91 30.18 -10.63
CA GLY A 11 16.32 31.26 -9.73
C GLY A 11 17.14 30.82 -8.51
N ASN A 12 17.07 29.56 -8.08
CA ASN A 12 17.69 29.16 -6.82
C ASN A 12 18.10 27.67 -6.71
N VAL A 13 18.49 27.06 -7.83
CA VAL A 13 18.92 25.65 -7.88
C VAL A 13 20.07 25.40 -6.91
N ASP A 14 21.01 26.32 -6.81
CA ASP A 14 22.20 26.19 -5.98
C ASP A 14 21.84 26.13 -4.49
N SER A 15 21.04 27.07 -3.97
CA SER A 15 20.65 27.04 -2.54
C SER A 15 19.80 25.82 -2.18
N VAL A 16 18.91 25.38 -3.09
CA VAL A 16 18.12 24.15 -2.90
C VAL A 16 19.05 22.94 -2.81
N SER A 17 20.02 22.85 -3.73
CA SER A 17 20.96 21.73 -3.80
C SER A 17 21.90 21.73 -2.59
N GLU A 18 22.44 22.88 -2.20
CA GLU A 18 23.28 23.05 -1.01
C GLU A 18 22.54 22.67 0.27
N THR A 19 21.25 23.01 0.38
CA THR A 19 20.43 22.64 1.55
C THR A 19 20.26 21.12 1.64
N ILE A 20 19.98 20.45 0.53
CA ILE A 20 19.84 18.98 0.48
C ILE A 20 21.18 18.31 0.80
N ILE A 21 22.28 18.79 0.21
CA ILE A 21 23.63 18.30 0.50
C ILE A 21 23.96 18.51 1.97
N PHE A 22 23.62 19.67 2.53
CA PHE A 22 23.86 19.97 3.93
C PHE A 22 23.07 19.05 4.86
N GLU A 23 21.79 18.81 4.60
CA GLU A 23 20.97 17.99 5.50
C GLU A 23 21.37 16.51 5.49
N TYR A 24 21.66 15.95 4.31
CA TYR A 24 21.86 14.50 4.17
C TYR A 24 23.33 14.09 4.03
N PHE A 25 24.18 14.91 3.40
CA PHE A 25 25.52 14.50 2.96
C PHE A 25 26.67 15.28 3.62
N ASN A 26 26.41 16.23 4.52
CA ASN A 26 27.45 17.09 5.11
C ASN A 26 28.53 16.35 5.93
N ARG A 27 28.24 15.12 6.37
CA ARG A 27 29.09 14.33 7.28
C ARG A 27 29.79 13.15 6.60
N ILE A 28 29.77 13.07 5.27
CA ILE A 28 30.36 11.94 4.55
C ILE A 28 31.53 12.36 3.66
N SER A 29 32.46 11.43 3.41
CA SER A 29 33.48 11.63 2.40
C SER A 29 32.88 11.39 1.03
N HIS A 30 32.82 12.41 0.18
CA HIS A 30 32.23 12.31 -1.17
C HIS A 30 33.00 11.34 -2.09
N SER A 31 34.23 10.95 -1.71
CA SER A 31 35.03 9.94 -2.40
C SER A 31 34.71 8.49 -2.01
N ASN A 32 33.90 8.26 -0.97
CA ASN A 32 33.54 6.92 -0.50
C ASN A 32 32.09 6.62 -0.83
N VAL A 33 31.86 5.92 -1.95
CA VAL A 33 30.52 5.59 -2.45
C VAL A 33 29.69 4.79 -1.44
N SER A 34 30.31 3.93 -0.63
CA SER A 34 29.61 3.17 0.41
C SER A 34 29.00 4.07 1.49
N GLN A 35 29.57 5.26 1.74
CA GLN A 35 29.02 6.24 2.68
C GLN A 35 27.89 7.08 2.07
N ILE A 36 27.72 7.08 0.75
CA ILE A 36 26.68 7.85 0.04
C ILE A 36 25.33 7.12 0.09
N LEU A 37 25.33 5.79 0.10
CA LEU A 37 24.12 4.98 -0.03
C LEU A 37 23.09 5.25 1.06
N GLN A 38 23.47 5.23 2.34
CA GLN A 38 22.52 5.43 3.44
C GLN A 38 21.91 6.85 3.44
N PRO A 39 22.69 7.95 3.32
CA PRO A 39 22.15 9.29 3.10
C PRO A 39 21.20 9.38 1.91
N PHE A 40 21.53 8.74 0.79
CA PHE A 40 20.67 8.74 -0.40
C PHE A 40 19.35 8.00 -0.16
N ILE A 41 19.39 6.86 0.53
CA ILE A 41 18.18 6.11 0.96
C ILE A 41 17.32 6.99 1.87
N ASN A 42 17.92 7.65 2.86
CA ASN A 42 17.19 8.53 3.79
C ASN A 42 16.55 9.70 3.06
N MET A 43 17.32 10.41 2.22
CA MET A 43 16.84 11.52 1.40
C MET A 43 15.66 11.10 0.50
N SER A 44 15.80 9.97 -0.20
CA SER A 44 14.78 9.46 -1.11
C SER A 44 13.52 9.03 -0.36
N THR A 45 13.68 8.36 0.78
CA THR A 45 12.57 7.95 1.66
C THR A 45 11.80 9.16 2.16
N ASP A 46 12.51 10.18 2.62
CA ASP A 46 11.90 11.38 3.18
C ASP A 46 11.15 12.17 2.11
N ALA A 47 11.75 12.34 0.93
CA ALA A 47 11.17 13.08 -0.19
C ALA A 47 9.97 12.38 -0.83
N MET A 48 10.04 11.06 -1.02
CA MET A 48 9.03 10.31 -1.78
C MET A 48 7.86 9.84 -0.92
N PHE A 49 8.10 9.51 0.36
CA PHE A 49 7.12 8.85 1.21
C PHE A 49 6.81 9.64 2.49
N VAL A 50 7.82 10.03 3.27
CA VAL A 50 7.58 10.61 4.61
C VAL A 50 6.88 11.96 4.50
N ALA A 51 7.39 12.88 3.68
CA ALA A 51 6.83 14.23 3.55
C ALA A 51 5.37 14.22 3.06
N CYS A 52 5.04 13.41 2.05
CA CYS A 52 3.69 13.33 1.52
C CYS A 52 2.74 12.58 2.46
N ASN A 53 3.22 11.56 3.18
CA ASN A 53 2.44 10.86 4.19
C ASN A 53 2.07 11.80 5.32
N ASP A 54 3.02 12.57 5.87
CA ASP A 54 2.76 13.54 6.93
C ASP A 54 1.71 14.57 6.52
N MET A 55 1.87 15.20 5.34
CA MET A 55 0.88 16.13 4.79
C MET A 55 -0.51 15.48 4.66
N THR A 56 -0.57 14.21 4.27
CA THR A 56 -1.82 13.46 4.11
C THR A 56 -2.48 13.22 5.46
N VAL A 57 -1.79 12.60 6.43
CA VAL A 57 -2.36 12.30 7.75
C VAL A 57 -2.79 13.58 8.47
N HIS A 58 -2.01 14.66 8.33
CA HIS A 58 -2.34 15.97 8.87
C HIS A 58 -3.62 16.54 8.27
N SER A 59 -3.76 16.49 6.93
CA SER A 59 -4.94 16.99 6.24
C SER A 59 -6.20 16.21 6.60
N TYR A 60 -6.11 14.88 6.71
CA TYR A 60 -7.25 14.06 7.14
C TYR A 60 -7.62 14.31 8.60
N ALA A 61 -6.64 14.37 9.50
CA ALA A 61 -6.89 14.61 10.92
C ALA A 61 -7.54 15.99 11.17
N ALA A 62 -7.17 17.02 10.39
CA ALA A 62 -7.77 18.35 10.48
C ALA A 62 -9.28 18.38 10.12
N THR A 63 -9.80 17.35 9.45
CA THR A 63 -11.25 17.21 9.19
C THR A 63 -12.03 16.65 10.37
N GLY A 64 -11.34 16.21 11.43
CA GLY A 64 -11.93 15.48 12.56
C GLY A 64 -12.04 13.97 12.33
N ALA A 65 -11.54 13.43 11.21
CA ALA A 65 -11.49 12.00 10.96
C ALA A 65 -10.52 11.30 11.95
N PRO A 66 -10.86 10.10 12.47
CA PRO A 66 -9.92 9.32 13.26
C PRO A 66 -8.81 8.76 12.36
N VAL A 67 -7.62 9.34 12.47
CA VAL A 67 -6.43 8.93 11.70
C VAL A 67 -5.47 8.19 12.60
N HIS A 68 -4.91 7.08 12.12
CA HIS A 68 -3.89 6.31 12.82
C HIS A 68 -2.67 6.19 11.91
N MET A 69 -1.52 6.66 12.38
CA MET A 69 -0.25 6.59 11.65
C MET A 69 0.64 5.51 12.27
N TYR A 70 1.36 4.74 11.45
CA TYR A 70 2.39 3.83 11.92
C TYR A 70 3.68 3.94 11.10
N THR A 71 4.79 3.49 11.69
CA THR A 71 6.04 3.20 10.99
C THR A 71 6.31 1.71 11.08
N PHE A 72 6.74 1.10 9.97
CA PHE A 72 7.18 -0.28 9.95
C PHE A 72 8.71 -0.31 9.89
N GLU A 73 9.33 -0.89 10.92
CA GLU A 73 10.78 -0.82 11.17
C GLU A 73 11.39 -2.20 11.44
N TYR A 74 10.65 -3.28 11.21
CA TYR A 74 11.13 -4.64 11.37
C TYR A 74 11.72 -5.21 10.06
N ARG A 75 12.99 -5.60 10.10
CA ARG A 75 13.68 -6.36 9.03
C ARG A 75 13.80 -7.82 9.46
N GLY A 76 13.08 -8.71 8.80
CA GLY A 76 13.12 -10.16 9.06
C GLY A 76 13.89 -10.93 8.00
N GLU A 77 13.55 -12.20 7.83
CA GLU A 77 14.26 -13.10 6.91
C GLU A 77 14.02 -12.81 5.43
N ASN A 78 12.99 -12.04 5.07
CA ASN A 78 12.70 -11.72 3.68
C ASN A 78 12.54 -10.22 3.51
N SER A 79 12.91 -9.73 2.33
CA SER A 79 12.76 -8.33 1.93
C SER A 79 12.34 -8.25 0.46
N MET A 80 11.41 -7.37 0.15
CA MET A 80 10.89 -7.12 -1.20
C MET A 80 12.00 -6.78 -2.18
N VAL A 81 13.00 -6.01 -1.74
CA VAL A 81 14.13 -5.63 -2.60
C VAL A 81 14.96 -6.87 -3.00
N GLU A 82 15.23 -7.77 -2.05
CA GLU A 82 16.00 -9.00 -2.31
C GLU A 82 15.23 -9.96 -3.23
N ILE A 83 13.91 -10.06 -3.02
CA ILE A 83 13.01 -10.84 -3.88
C ILE A 83 13.02 -10.28 -5.30
N GLN A 84 12.91 -8.96 -5.46
CA GLN A 84 12.88 -8.30 -6.76
C GLN A 84 14.17 -8.50 -7.57
N TYR A 85 15.33 -8.47 -6.91
CA TYR A 85 16.63 -8.68 -7.55
C TYR A 85 17.08 -10.15 -7.58
N GLY A 86 16.32 -11.06 -6.98
CA GLY A 86 16.60 -12.49 -6.92
C GLY A 86 17.89 -12.87 -6.17
N THR A 87 18.50 -11.92 -5.46
CA THR A 87 19.76 -12.11 -4.73
C THR A 87 19.79 -11.24 -3.46
N PRO A 88 20.39 -11.72 -2.36
CA PRO A 88 20.64 -10.89 -1.19
C PRO A 88 21.54 -9.70 -1.55
N VAL A 89 21.24 -8.52 -1.00
CA VAL A 89 22.10 -7.35 -1.17
C VAL A 89 23.38 -7.56 -0.35
N ALA A 90 24.44 -8.06 -1.00
CA ALA A 90 25.65 -8.50 -0.31
C ALA A 90 26.61 -7.37 0.10
N TYR A 91 26.47 -6.18 -0.49
CA TYR A 91 27.46 -5.10 -0.39
C TYR A 91 27.03 -3.94 0.52
N PHE A 92 25.76 -3.89 0.93
CA PHE A 92 25.22 -2.92 1.90
C PHE A 92 23.92 -3.45 2.51
N ASP A 93 23.58 -2.99 3.71
CA ASP A 93 22.27 -3.27 4.32
C ASP A 93 21.27 -2.19 3.88
N PRO A 94 20.25 -2.51 3.07
CA PRO A 94 19.24 -1.53 2.65
C PRO A 94 18.27 -1.15 3.77
N GLY A 95 18.30 -1.85 4.91
CA GLY A 95 17.32 -1.70 5.98
C GLY A 95 15.94 -2.24 5.57
N VAL A 96 14.89 -1.73 6.19
CA VAL A 96 13.51 -2.08 5.83
C VAL A 96 13.13 -1.39 4.54
N SER A 97 12.82 -2.18 3.52
CA SER A 97 12.58 -1.71 2.17
C SER A 97 11.09 -1.51 1.89
N HIS A 98 10.78 -0.78 0.82
CA HIS A 98 9.41 -0.53 0.40
C HIS A 98 8.65 -1.84 0.14
N GLY A 99 7.51 -2.01 0.82
CA GLY A 99 6.66 -3.19 0.69
C GLY A 99 7.04 -4.36 1.60
N ASP A 100 8.12 -4.25 2.39
CA ASP A 100 8.52 -5.32 3.33
C ASP A 100 7.41 -5.63 4.32
N GLU A 101 6.58 -4.65 4.71
CA GLU A 101 5.46 -4.84 5.63
C GLU A 101 4.39 -5.79 5.07
N LEU A 102 4.28 -5.90 3.74
CA LEU A 102 3.31 -6.78 3.09
C LEU A 102 3.60 -8.26 3.34
N LEU A 103 4.87 -8.62 3.55
CA LEU A 103 5.29 -9.98 3.95
C LEU A 103 4.73 -10.39 5.31
N TYR A 104 4.43 -9.42 6.17
CA TYR A 104 3.92 -9.65 7.52
C TYR A 104 2.40 -9.53 7.59
N LEU A 105 1.79 -8.82 6.64
CA LEU A 105 0.35 -8.64 6.55
C LEU A 105 -0.33 -9.76 5.74
N PHE A 106 0.33 -10.28 4.71
CA PHE A 106 -0.23 -11.26 3.78
C PHE A 106 0.64 -12.52 3.68
N SER A 107 -0.01 -13.68 3.57
CA SER A 107 0.65 -14.92 3.16
C SER A 107 0.91 -14.89 1.66
N LEU A 108 2.07 -14.37 1.27
CA LEU A 108 2.49 -14.29 -0.13
C LEU A 108 3.14 -15.61 -0.57
N ASP A 109 2.67 -16.16 -1.69
CA ASP A 109 3.28 -17.33 -2.33
C ASP A 109 4.24 -16.84 -3.43
N VAL A 110 5.48 -16.59 -3.03
CA VAL A 110 6.55 -16.12 -3.92
C VAL A 110 7.70 -17.13 -3.90
N GLU A 111 8.16 -17.52 -5.08
CA GLU A 111 9.28 -18.44 -5.21
C GLU A 111 10.56 -17.84 -4.60
N GLY A 112 11.31 -18.67 -3.86
CA GLY A 112 12.58 -18.26 -3.26
C GLY A 112 12.46 -17.59 -1.88
N LEU A 113 11.27 -17.48 -1.31
CA LEU A 113 11.11 -17.01 0.07
C LEU A 113 11.81 -17.96 1.07
N ARG A 114 12.61 -17.37 1.95
CA ARG A 114 13.17 -18.06 3.12
C ARG A 114 12.06 -18.36 4.12
N GLN A 115 12.22 -19.46 4.86
CA GLN A 115 11.29 -19.81 5.93
C GLN A 115 11.27 -18.71 7.01
N PRO A 116 10.09 -18.17 7.38
CA PRO A 116 9.99 -17.14 8.41
C PRO A 116 10.55 -17.62 9.75
N SER A 117 11.30 -16.75 10.43
CA SER A 117 11.77 -17.01 11.79
C SER A 117 10.60 -17.02 12.80
N LEU A 118 10.85 -17.48 14.04
CA LEU A 118 9.85 -17.35 15.13
C LEU A 118 9.47 -15.88 15.37
N LEU A 119 10.44 -14.98 15.26
CA LEU A 119 10.22 -13.55 15.43
C LEU A 119 9.41 -12.97 14.26
N ASP A 120 9.65 -13.42 13.03
CA ASP A 120 8.86 -12.99 11.86
C ASP A 120 7.39 -13.37 12.02
N ASN A 121 7.11 -14.60 12.44
CA ASN A 121 5.75 -15.07 12.71
C ASN A 121 5.07 -14.26 13.82
N LEU A 122 5.81 -13.89 14.86
CA LEU A 122 5.30 -13.09 15.96
C LEU A 122 5.01 -11.63 15.53
N VAL A 123 5.89 -11.02 14.73
CA VAL A 123 5.65 -9.68 14.16
C VAL A 123 4.48 -9.71 13.17
N SER A 124 4.37 -10.75 12.34
CA SER A 124 3.21 -10.96 11.45
C SER A 124 1.91 -11.06 12.25
N GLY A 125 1.90 -11.83 13.34
CA GLY A 125 0.75 -11.92 14.25
C GLY A 125 0.31 -10.56 14.81
N ARG A 126 1.28 -9.70 15.19
CA ARG A 126 1.00 -8.34 15.66
C ARG A 126 0.45 -7.44 14.56
N VAL A 127 1.06 -7.42 13.38
CA VAL A 127 0.61 -6.63 12.23
C VAL A 127 -0.82 -7.02 11.84
N VAL A 128 -1.09 -8.32 11.69
CA VAL A 128 -2.43 -8.83 11.34
C VAL A 128 -3.44 -8.49 12.43
N SER A 129 -3.08 -8.60 13.71
CA SER A 129 -3.98 -8.22 14.82
C SER A 129 -4.34 -6.74 14.77
N LEU A 130 -3.35 -5.85 14.61
CA LEU A 130 -3.57 -4.40 14.51
C LEU A 130 -4.47 -4.04 13.32
N TRP A 131 -4.19 -4.60 12.14
CA TRP A 131 -4.97 -4.34 10.93
C TRP A 131 -6.40 -4.90 11.02
N THR A 132 -6.58 -6.09 11.59
CA THR A 132 -7.91 -6.70 11.71
C THR A 132 -8.75 -6.05 12.80
N ASP A 133 -8.15 -5.58 13.90
CA ASP A 133 -8.85 -4.79 14.91
C ASP A 133 -9.30 -3.45 14.32
N PHE A 134 -8.41 -2.73 13.62
CA PHE A 134 -8.78 -1.47 12.96
C PHE A 134 -9.93 -1.68 11.95
N ALA A 135 -9.88 -2.76 11.17
CA ALA A 135 -10.95 -3.07 10.22
C ALA A 135 -12.31 -3.39 10.88
N LYS A 136 -12.30 -4.00 12.08
CA LYS A 136 -13.52 -4.37 12.82
C LYS A 136 -14.11 -3.21 13.62
N PHE A 137 -13.24 -2.40 14.24
CA PHE A 137 -13.63 -1.47 15.30
C PHE A 137 -13.33 0.00 14.97
N GLY A 138 -12.53 0.27 13.93
CA GLY A 138 -12.07 1.63 13.59
C GLY A 138 -10.92 2.13 14.48
N GLU A 139 -10.45 1.30 15.42
CA GLU A 139 -9.32 1.53 16.30
C GLU A 139 -8.56 0.22 16.53
N ALA A 140 -7.29 0.31 16.90
CA ALA A 140 -6.45 -0.83 17.25
C ALA A 140 -5.42 -0.40 18.29
N PRO A 141 -4.84 -1.30 19.10
CA PRO A 141 -5.33 -2.66 19.36
C PRO A 141 -6.65 -2.64 20.15
N GLN A 142 -7.51 -3.65 19.97
CA GLN A 142 -8.76 -3.78 20.73
C GLN A 142 -8.51 -4.04 22.22
N PHE A 143 -7.43 -4.76 22.55
CA PHE A 143 -7.04 -5.09 23.91
C PHE A 143 -5.67 -4.49 24.24
N ILE A 144 -5.67 -3.43 25.04
CA ILE A 144 -4.45 -2.73 25.43
C ILE A 144 -3.75 -3.49 26.56
N ASN A 145 -2.46 -3.76 26.38
CA ASN A 145 -1.60 -4.39 27.39
C ASN A 145 -0.13 -4.00 27.16
N TYR A 146 0.80 -4.65 27.86
CA TYR A 146 2.24 -4.35 27.74
C TYR A 146 2.80 -4.67 26.34
N GLU A 147 2.31 -5.73 25.69
CA GLU A 147 2.73 -6.11 24.35
C GLU A 147 2.04 -5.29 23.24
N TYR A 148 0.79 -4.90 23.49
CA TYR A 148 -0.05 -4.09 22.61
C TYR A 148 -0.38 -2.76 23.30
N PRO A 149 0.58 -1.83 23.41
CA PRO A 149 0.30 -0.52 23.99
C PRO A 149 -0.75 0.23 23.16
N ARG A 150 -1.39 1.21 23.77
CA ARG A 150 -2.39 2.05 23.11
C ARG A 150 -1.80 2.70 21.85
N TRP A 151 -2.51 2.61 20.73
CA TRP A 151 -2.23 3.38 19.52
C TRP A 151 -3.07 4.66 19.57
N GLU A 152 -2.43 5.77 19.91
CA GLU A 152 -3.13 7.04 19.97
C GLU A 152 -3.49 7.51 18.54
N PRO A 153 -4.71 8.03 18.32
CA PRO A 153 -5.05 8.68 17.07
C PRO A 153 -4.09 9.84 16.80
N TYR A 154 -3.66 9.96 15.55
CA TYR A 154 -2.87 11.09 15.08
C TYR A 154 -3.69 12.38 15.23
N LYS A 155 -3.10 13.38 15.88
CA LYS A 155 -3.62 14.75 15.90
C LYS A 155 -2.52 15.73 15.50
N PRO A 156 -2.83 16.86 14.85
CA PRO A 156 -1.85 17.88 14.49
C PRO A 156 -0.92 18.31 15.64
N GLU A 157 -1.43 18.31 16.88
CA GLU A 157 -0.70 18.82 18.05
C GLU A 157 0.30 17.81 18.63
N ASN A 158 -0.01 16.50 18.56
CA ASN A 158 0.81 15.44 19.15
C ASN A 158 1.52 14.56 18.12
N GLN A 159 1.02 14.55 16.89
CA GLN A 159 1.49 13.75 15.75
C GLN A 159 1.87 12.33 16.15
N ALA A 160 0.97 11.69 16.89
CA ALA A 160 1.18 10.35 17.41
C ALA A 160 1.30 9.34 16.26
N TYR A 161 2.24 8.41 16.38
CA TYR A 161 2.37 7.28 15.48
C TYR A 161 2.72 6.00 16.25
N TYR A 162 2.44 4.86 15.63
CA TYR A 162 2.73 3.55 16.20
C TYR A 162 3.93 2.91 15.50
N ARG A 163 4.96 2.60 16.27
CA ARG A 163 6.19 2.00 15.77
C ARG A 163 6.06 0.49 15.84
N ILE A 164 6.05 -0.15 14.67
CA ILE A 164 6.02 -1.60 14.51
C ILE A 164 7.43 -2.08 14.20
N GLU A 165 8.14 -2.55 15.23
CA GLU A 165 9.48 -3.14 15.11
C GLU A 165 9.45 -4.58 15.65
N ARG A 166 10.53 -5.00 16.34
CA ARG A 166 10.56 -6.22 17.16
C ARG A 166 9.58 -6.15 18.33
N ASP A 167 9.24 -4.95 18.78
CA ASP A 167 8.20 -4.63 19.75
C ASP A 167 7.32 -3.48 19.25
N LEU A 168 6.16 -3.32 19.88
CA LEU A 168 5.21 -2.26 19.57
C LEU A 168 5.42 -1.09 20.53
N LYS A 169 5.54 0.12 19.99
CA LYS A 169 5.73 1.34 20.80
C LYS A 169 4.96 2.51 20.22
N SER A 170 4.49 3.42 21.07
CA SER A 170 4.02 4.72 20.64
C SER A 170 5.18 5.70 20.47
N GLY A 171 5.11 6.54 19.45
CA GLY A 171 6.01 7.65 19.20
C GLY A 171 5.23 8.93 18.85
N THR A 172 5.94 10.05 18.78
CA THR A 172 5.39 11.35 18.35
C THR A 172 6.38 12.04 17.43
N PHE A 173 5.90 12.95 16.59
CA PHE A 173 6.73 13.80 15.72
C PHE A 173 7.70 13.02 14.82
N TYR A 174 7.21 12.02 14.09
CA TYR A 174 8.05 11.23 13.18
C TYR A 174 8.69 12.12 12.11
N LYS A 175 10.03 12.18 12.13
CA LYS A 175 10.88 12.86 11.13
C LYS A 175 10.47 14.30 10.76
N GLN A 176 9.90 15.05 11.70
CA GLN A 176 9.36 16.39 11.41
C GLN A 176 10.39 17.37 10.86
N ARG A 177 11.66 17.28 11.26
CA ARG A 177 12.73 18.09 10.68
C ARG A 177 12.85 17.91 9.16
N ALA A 178 12.82 16.66 8.68
CA ALA A 178 12.89 16.36 7.26
C ALA A 178 11.59 16.77 6.55
N VAL A 179 10.43 16.50 7.16
CA VAL A 179 9.12 16.94 6.65
C VAL A 179 9.12 18.46 6.44
N ASP A 180 9.54 19.23 7.45
CA ASP A 180 9.60 20.69 7.40
C ASP A 180 10.52 21.19 6.29
N MET A 181 11.67 20.53 6.14
CA MET A 181 12.62 20.84 5.06
C MET A 181 11.95 20.66 3.69
N TRP A 182 11.38 19.48 3.43
CA TRP A 182 10.78 19.12 2.13
C TRP A 182 9.50 19.89 1.81
N THR A 183 8.65 20.16 2.81
CA THR A 183 7.31 20.71 2.58
C THR A 183 7.23 22.23 2.74
N ARG A 184 8.15 22.85 3.50
CA ARG A 184 8.14 24.30 3.75
C ARG A 184 9.42 24.98 3.27
N HIS A 185 10.58 24.51 3.71
CA HIS A 185 11.83 25.24 3.51
C HIS A 185 12.29 25.23 2.04
N LEU A 186 12.37 24.05 1.41
CA LEU A 186 12.81 23.94 0.02
C LEU A 186 11.86 24.65 -0.97
N PRO A 187 10.51 24.53 -0.86
CA PRO A 187 9.60 25.32 -1.70
C PRO A 187 9.80 26.83 -1.53
N SER A 188 9.99 27.31 -0.29
CA SER A 188 10.27 28.72 -0.03
C SER A 188 11.58 29.18 -0.69
N LEU A 189 12.65 28.37 -0.61
CA LEU A 189 13.92 28.66 -1.28
C LEU A 189 13.78 28.66 -2.80
N ALA A 190 12.98 27.74 -3.36
CA ALA A 190 12.73 27.66 -4.79
C ALA A 190 11.81 28.78 -5.32
N GLY A 191 11.34 29.70 -4.47
CA GLY A 191 10.41 30.77 -4.85
C GLY A 191 8.96 30.28 -5.07
N MET A 192 8.63 29.07 -4.60
CA MET A 192 7.28 28.51 -4.64
C MET A 192 6.49 28.97 -3.40
N THR A 193 6.13 30.25 -3.34
CA THR A 193 5.42 30.87 -2.20
C THR A 193 3.91 30.68 -2.22
N THR A 194 3.35 30.11 -3.29
CA THR A 194 1.94 29.77 -3.42
C THR A 194 1.78 28.27 -3.54
N PRO A 195 0.84 27.63 -2.81
CA PRO A 195 0.48 26.24 -3.06
C PRO A 195 0.07 26.13 -4.51
N THR A 196 0.84 25.39 -5.31
CA THR A 196 0.43 24.99 -6.65
C THR A 196 -0.90 24.28 -6.48
N ASN A 197 -1.99 24.88 -6.99
CA ASN A 197 -3.29 24.22 -7.01
C ASN A 197 -3.05 22.80 -7.54
N SER A 198 -3.35 21.80 -6.71
CA SER A 198 -3.11 20.42 -7.09
C SER A 198 -3.82 20.17 -8.42
N PRO A 199 -3.20 19.54 -9.42
CA PRO A 199 -3.92 19.13 -10.62
C PRO A 199 -5.07 18.16 -10.27
N LEU A 200 -5.15 17.63 -9.05
CA LEU A 200 -6.32 16.89 -8.56
C LEU A 200 -7.53 17.78 -8.24
N THR A 201 -7.34 19.11 -8.14
CA THR A 201 -8.46 20.09 -8.15
C THR A 201 -8.90 20.46 -9.55
N GLN A 202 -8.37 19.83 -10.61
CA GLN A 202 -8.94 19.95 -11.94
C GLN A 202 -10.23 19.12 -12.04
N SER A 203 -11.32 19.89 -11.95
CA SER A 203 -12.57 19.73 -12.68
C SER A 203 -13.57 18.68 -12.19
N LYS A 204 -14.73 19.17 -11.73
CA LYS A 204 -16.03 18.45 -11.63
C LYS A 204 -16.35 17.57 -12.84
N HIS A 205 -15.73 17.81 -14.00
CA HIS A 205 -15.91 17.02 -15.22
C HIS A 205 -15.30 15.61 -15.11
N SER A 206 -14.18 15.44 -14.40
CA SER A 206 -13.53 14.12 -14.25
C SER A 206 -14.42 13.17 -13.44
N GLU A 207 -15.00 13.65 -12.34
CA GLU A 207 -15.96 12.91 -11.50
C GLU A 207 -17.18 12.42 -12.31
N SER A 208 -17.72 13.23 -13.22
CA SER A 208 -18.82 12.80 -14.10
C SER A 208 -18.41 11.69 -15.06
N LEU A 209 -17.16 11.69 -15.54
CA LEU A 209 -16.67 10.76 -16.53
C LEU A 209 -16.43 9.38 -15.89
N TYR A 210 -15.77 9.36 -14.73
CA TYR A 210 -15.57 8.12 -13.96
C TYR A 210 -16.88 7.53 -13.44
N ARG A 211 -17.84 8.37 -13.02
CA ARG A 211 -19.17 7.90 -12.61
C ARG A 211 -19.92 7.26 -13.78
N THR A 212 -19.89 7.86 -14.97
CA THR A 212 -20.52 7.27 -16.17
C THR A 212 -19.82 5.98 -16.58
N LEU A 213 -18.49 5.92 -16.53
CA LEU A 213 -17.73 4.69 -16.80
C LEU A 213 -18.03 3.58 -15.80
N ALA A 214 -18.16 3.90 -14.51
CA ALA A 214 -18.51 2.93 -13.47
C ALA A 214 -19.89 2.30 -13.71
N TRP A 215 -20.91 3.12 -14.01
CA TRP A 215 -22.25 2.62 -14.33
C TRP A 215 -22.29 1.82 -15.64
N ALA A 216 -21.50 2.21 -16.64
CA ALA A 216 -21.37 1.44 -17.87
C ALA A 216 -20.76 0.05 -17.59
N MET A 217 -19.70 -0.03 -16.80
CA MET A 217 -19.08 -1.30 -16.41
C MET A 217 -20.06 -2.20 -15.64
N VAL A 218 -20.80 -1.65 -14.67
CA VAL A 218 -21.83 -2.40 -13.93
C VAL A 218 -22.91 -2.94 -14.87
N SER A 219 -23.37 -2.13 -15.84
CA SER A 219 -24.39 -2.56 -16.81
C SER A 219 -23.90 -3.68 -17.73
N VAL A 220 -22.63 -3.63 -18.17
CA VAL A 220 -22.01 -4.68 -18.97
C VAL A 220 -21.87 -5.97 -18.15
N SER A 221 -21.43 -5.87 -16.89
CA SER A 221 -21.32 -7.03 -16.00
C SER A 221 -22.66 -7.71 -15.75
N ILE A 222 -23.74 -6.94 -15.56
CA ILE A 222 -25.10 -7.48 -15.42
C ILE A 222 -25.55 -8.17 -16.70
N ALA A 223 -25.32 -7.55 -17.87
CA ALA A 223 -25.69 -8.14 -19.16
C ALA A 223 -24.96 -9.48 -19.40
N LEU A 224 -23.66 -9.54 -19.12
CA LEU A 224 -22.87 -10.76 -19.20
C LEU A 224 -23.38 -11.84 -18.23
N LEU A 225 -23.73 -11.46 -17.00
CA LEU A 225 -24.30 -12.38 -16.01
C LEU A 225 -25.64 -12.97 -16.49
N VAL A 226 -26.51 -12.16 -17.10
CA VAL A 226 -27.78 -12.62 -17.68
C VAL A 226 -27.53 -13.59 -18.83
N VAL A 227 -26.58 -13.30 -19.73
CA VAL A 227 -26.22 -14.21 -20.83
C VAL A 227 -25.73 -15.55 -20.29
N VAL A 228 -24.87 -15.54 -19.26
CA VAL A 228 -24.41 -16.78 -18.60
C VAL A 228 -25.56 -17.55 -18.00
N ILE A 229 -26.49 -16.89 -17.30
CA ILE A 229 -27.68 -17.55 -16.72
C ILE A 229 -28.54 -18.17 -17.83
N VAL A 230 -28.80 -17.46 -18.93
CA VAL A 230 -29.57 -17.98 -20.06
C VAL A 230 -28.88 -19.20 -20.68
N LEU A 231 -27.57 -19.14 -20.90
CA LEU A 231 -26.79 -20.27 -21.41
C LEU A 231 -26.88 -21.47 -20.45
N LEU A 232 -26.75 -21.27 -19.14
CA LEU A 232 -26.89 -22.33 -18.14
C LEU A 232 -28.29 -22.94 -18.15
N VAL A 233 -29.35 -22.13 -18.29
CA VAL A 233 -30.73 -22.63 -18.41
C VAL A 233 -30.93 -23.43 -19.69
N VAL A 234 -30.39 -22.96 -20.82
CA VAL A 234 -30.45 -23.69 -22.10
C VAL A 234 -29.72 -25.03 -21.99
N LEU A 235 -28.50 -25.03 -21.45
CA LEU A 235 -27.70 -26.24 -21.25
C LEU A 235 -28.39 -27.22 -20.28
N TYR A 236 -28.98 -26.72 -19.20
CA TYR A 236 -29.76 -27.51 -18.26
C TYR A 236 -30.97 -28.17 -18.94
N ASN A 237 -31.72 -27.41 -19.73
CA ASN A 237 -32.89 -27.91 -20.46
C ASN A 237 -32.50 -28.91 -21.56
N GLN A 238 -31.40 -28.68 -22.27
CA GLN A 238 -30.86 -29.62 -23.26
C GLN A 238 -30.44 -30.94 -22.60
N LYS A 239 -29.70 -30.89 -21.48
CA LYS A 239 -29.27 -32.08 -20.73
C LYS A 239 -30.47 -32.86 -20.19
N ARG A 240 -31.48 -32.18 -19.64
CA ARG A 240 -32.71 -32.80 -19.16
C ARG A 240 -33.50 -33.48 -20.28
N SER A 241 -33.62 -32.84 -21.45
CA SER A 241 -34.29 -33.40 -22.63
C SER A 241 -33.58 -34.65 -23.17
N GLN A 242 -32.25 -34.62 -23.27
CA GLN A 242 -31.45 -35.77 -23.69
C GLN A 242 -31.55 -36.93 -22.68
N SER A 243 -31.52 -36.63 -21.38
CA SER A 243 -31.70 -37.63 -20.32
C SER A 243 -33.10 -38.27 -20.35
N PHE A 244 -34.15 -37.50 -20.66
CA PHE A 244 -35.50 -38.04 -20.82
C PHE A 244 -35.57 -38.99 -22.03
N LYS A 245 -35.01 -38.59 -23.19
CA LYS A 245 -34.96 -39.45 -24.38
C LYS A 245 -34.19 -40.76 -24.14
N ALA A 246 -33.04 -40.70 -23.47
CA ALA A 246 -32.25 -41.89 -23.14
C ALA A 246 -33.00 -42.86 -22.19
N ASN A 247 -33.77 -42.34 -21.23
CA ASN A 247 -34.60 -43.18 -20.36
C ASN A 247 -35.78 -43.80 -21.10
N THR A 248 -36.42 -43.08 -22.04
CA THR A 248 -37.50 -43.63 -22.87
C THR A 248 -37.00 -44.72 -23.81
N GLU A 249 -35.81 -44.57 -24.41
CA GLU A 249 -35.17 -45.59 -25.26
C GLU A 249 -34.73 -46.83 -24.46
N ASN A 250 -34.24 -46.66 -23.22
CA ASN A 250 -33.91 -47.81 -22.36
C ASN A 250 -35.17 -48.56 -21.89
N GLN A 251 -36.26 -47.86 -21.57
CA GLN A 251 -37.53 -48.51 -21.21
C GLN A 251 -38.17 -49.26 -22.40
N SER A 252 -38.09 -48.71 -23.62
CA SER A 252 -38.60 -49.42 -24.81
C SER A 252 -37.75 -50.64 -25.17
N ARG A 253 -36.42 -50.58 -24.98
CA ARG A 253 -35.54 -51.76 -25.14
C ARG A 253 -35.79 -52.86 -24.11
N LEU A 254 -36.02 -52.50 -22.84
CA LEU A 254 -36.37 -53.46 -21.77
C LEU A 254 -37.76 -54.09 -21.98
N SER A 255 -38.73 -53.33 -22.50
CA SER A 255 -40.05 -53.86 -22.83
C SER A 255 -40.05 -54.73 -24.10
N GLY A 256 -39.09 -54.54 -25.01
CA GLY A 256 -38.93 -55.33 -26.22
C GLY A 256 -38.22 -56.68 -25.99
N SER A 257 -37.49 -56.86 -24.89
CA SER A 257 -36.74 -58.08 -24.59
C SER A 257 -37.51 -59.10 -23.72
N THR A 258 -38.81 -58.90 -23.48
CA THR A 258 -39.65 -59.81 -22.67
C THR A 258 -40.67 -60.61 -23.49
N LEU A 259 -40.57 -60.62 -24.82
CA LEU A 259 -41.39 -61.45 -25.70
C LEU A 259 -40.49 -62.38 -26.53
N TYR A 260 -40.39 -63.63 -26.05
CA TYR A 260 -39.92 -64.87 -26.69
C TYR A 260 -38.44 -64.96 -27.12
#